data_AF-A0A7C8ZMG2-F1
#
_entry.id   AF-A0A7C8ZMG2-F1
#
_cell.length_a   1.000
_cell.length_b   1.000
_cell.length_c   1.000
_cell.angle_alpha   90.00
_cell.angle_beta   90.00
_cell.angle_gamma   90.00
#
_symmetry.space_group_name_H-M   'P 1'
#
loop_
_entity.id
_entity.type
_entity.pdbx_description
1 polymer ?
#
loop_
_entity_poly.entity_id
_entity_poly.type
_entity_poly.pdbx_seq_one_letter_code
_entity_poly.pdbx_strand_id
1 'polypeptide(L)'
;LKADGGCAKTPADYRWVSSDANVLSVSATGVVQAKRPGKATVRVISIFDSLNFDEVTVEVAIPSSLVMLPNFAVETVVGSHLQAAVAMKAANGDYFYRCDAFSASIKWSTGSESFMVVNSTREDFLKNMLEEVEQSDVDHSCAWTYVYPARPRRAILQASLSKHLDHSFCRPIMFKA
;
A
#
# COMPACT_ATOMS: atom_id res chain seq x y z
N LEU A 1 -2.72 -11.10 6.73
CA LEU A 1 -2.91 -11.15 8.20
C LEU A 1 -1.97 -12.20 8.72
N LYS A 2 -1.48 -12.05 9.95
CA LYS A 2 -0.66 -13.06 10.63
C LYS A 2 -1.35 -13.42 11.94
N ALA A 3 -1.35 -14.70 12.28
CA ALA A 3 -1.76 -15.19 13.58
C ALA A 3 -0.57 -15.91 14.22
N ASP A 4 -0.45 -15.74 15.53
CA ASP A 4 0.54 -16.39 16.38
C ASP A 4 -0.12 -16.69 17.72
N GLY A 5 0.32 -17.74 18.42
CA GLY A 5 -0.22 -18.17 19.70
C GLY A 5 -1.17 -19.38 19.63
N GLY A 6 -1.62 -19.80 20.82
CA GLY A 6 -2.25 -21.11 21.03
C GLY A 6 -1.23 -22.25 20.99
N CYS A 7 -1.70 -23.47 20.69
CA CYS A 7 -0.84 -24.65 20.46
C CYS A 7 -0.35 -24.78 19.01
N ALA A 8 -0.66 -23.80 18.16
CA ALA A 8 -0.30 -23.77 16.76
C ALA A 8 1.20 -23.54 16.57
N LYS A 9 1.80 -24.27 15.60
CA LYS A 9 3.23 -24.21 15.26
C LYS A 9 3.48 -23.80 13.82
N THR A 10 2.50 -23.98 12.95
CA THR A 10 2.58 -23.69 11.53
C THR A 10 1.36 -22.87 11.08
N PRO A 11 1.44 -22.11 9.97
CA PRO A 11 0.29 -21.38 9.44
C PRO A 11 -0.93 -22.27 9.11
N ALA A 12 -0.71 -23.57 8.86
CA ALA A 12 -1.77 -24.53 8.59
C ALA A 12 -2.59 -24.92 9.83
N ASP A 13 -2.10 -24.59 11.03
CA ASP A 13 -2.79 -24.84 12.30
C ASP A 13 -3.87 -23.78 12.59
N TYR A 14 -4.08 -22.85 11.65
CA TYR A 14 -5.10 -21.83 11.72
C TYR A 14 -6.10 -21.97 10.58
N ARG A 15 -7.37 -21.75 10.91
CA ARG A 15 -8.46 -21.64 9.93
C ARG A 15 -8.93 -20.19 9.84
N TRP A 16 -8.87 -19.65 8.64
CA TRP A 16 -9.31 -18.29 8.33
C TRP A 16 -10.70 -18.30 7.70
N VAL A 17 -11.58 -17.41 8.14
CA VAL A 17 -12.95 -17.27 7.64
C VAL A 17 -13.30 -15.79 7.47
N SER A 18 -13.97 -15.44 6.37
CA SER A 18 -14.56 -14.11 6.17
C SER A 18 -16.06 -14.18 6.46
N SER A 19 -16.60 -13.18 7.15
CA SER A 19 -18.04 -13.06 7.40
C SER A 19 -18.84 -12.80 6.12
N ASP A 20 -18.22 -12.21 5.09
CA ASP A 20 -18.84 -11.98 3.77
C ASP A 20 -17.80 -12.17 2.65
N ALA A 21 -17.88 -13.32 1.98
CA ALA A 21 -17.01 -13.69 0.87
C ALA A 21 -17.26 -12.88 -0.43
N ASN A 22 -18.34 -12.09 -0.51
CA ASN A 22 -18.62 -11.19 -1.62
C ASN A 22 -17.90 -9.84 -1.46
N VAL A 23 -17.65 -9.40 -0.22
CA VAL A 23 -16.85 -8.20 0.09
C VAL A 23 -15.36 -8.51 -0.01
N LEU A 24 -14.91 -9.57 0.66
CA LEU A 24 -13.52 -10.03 0.62
C LEU A 24 -13.41 -11.53 0.92
N SER A 25 -12.41 -12.18 0.33
CA SER A 25 -12.01 -13.55 0.69
C SER A 25 -10.68 -13.56 1.42
N VAL A 26 -10.46 -14.58 2.26
CA VAL A 26 -9.19 -14.82 2.94
C VAL A 26 -8.68 -16.22 2.56
N SER A 27 -7.40 -16.34 2.24
CA SER A 27 -6.74 -17.61 1.94
C SER A 27 -6.39 -18.39 3.22
N ALA A 28 -5.99 -19.65 3.07
CA ALA A 28 -5.52 -20.48 4.19
C ALA A 28 -4.28 -19.90 4.92
N THR A 29 -3.50 -19.04 4.27
CA THR A 29 -2.32 -18.39 4.86
C THR A 29 -2.60 -16.97 5.35
N GLY A 30 -3.87 -16.55 5.43
CA GLY A 30 -4.26 -15.22 5.92
C GLY A 30 -4.10 -14.08 4.90
N VAL A 31 -3.86 -14.37 3.62
CA VAL A 31 -3.89 -13.38 2.53
C VAL A 31 -5.33 -12.97 2.24
N VAL A 32 -5.63 -11.67 2.23
CA VAL A 32 -6.98 -11.15 1.98
C VAL A 32 -7.08 -10.61 0.55
N GLN A 33 -8.15 -10.95 -0.14
CA GLN A 33 -8.46 -10.42 -1.45
C GLN A 33 -9.76 -9.62 -1.36
N ALA A 34 -9.65 -8.31 -1.51
CA ALA A 34 -10.80 -7.43 -1.65
C ALA A 34 -11.53 -7.72 -2.97
N LYS A 35 -12.86 -7.71 -2.96
CA LYS A 35 -13.69 -7.96 -4.14
C LYS A 35 -14.64 -6.82 -4.44
N ARG A 36 -15.36 -6.34 -3.41
CA ARG A 36 -16.36 -5.28 -3.55
C ARG A 36 -16.34 -4.36 -2.34
N PRO A 37 -16.72 -3.08 -2.50
CA PRO A 37 -16.87 -2.17 -1.37
C PRO A 37 -17.84 -2.72 -0.33
N GLY A 38 -17.50 -2.58 0.95
CA GLY A 38 -18.26 -3.12 2.07
C GLY A 38 -17.39 -3.39 3.28
N LYS A 39 -18.01 -3.85 4.36
CA LYS A 39 -17.33 -4.26 5.59
C LYS A 39 -17.49 -5.76 5.81
N ALA A 40 -16.41 -6.44 6.11
CA ALA A 40 -16.44 -7.84 6.51
C ALA A 40 -15.44 -8.09 7.63
N THR A 41 -15.82 -8.99 8.54
CA THR A 41 -14.96 -9.43 9.64
C THR A 41 -14.20 -10.67 9.19
N VAL A 42 -12.88 -10.64 9.33
CA VAL A 42 -12.03 -11.81 9.17
C VAL A 42 -11.77 -12.41 10.54
N ARG A 43 -12.14 -13.68 10.71
CA ARG A 43 -11.89 -14.48 11.92
C ARG A 43 -10.78 -15.47 11.66
N VAL A 44 -9.85 -15.59 12.60
CA VAL A 44 -8.85 -16.66 12.65
C VAL A 44 -9.14 -17.56 13.83
N ILE A 45 -9.13 -18.88 13.62
CA ILE A 45 -9.50 -19.88 14.63
C ILE A 45 -8.39 -20.93 14.70
N SER A 46 -7.94 -21.28 15.90
CA SER A 46 -7.06 -22.44 16.11
C SER A 46 -7.77 -23.73 15.72
N ILE A 47 -7.12 -24.62 14.97
CA ILE A 47 -7.71 -25.94 14.66
C ILE A 47 -7.75 -26.86 15.88
N PHE A 48 -6.95 -26.57 16.92
CA PHE A 48 -6.87 -27.37 18.14
C PHE A 48 -7.97 -27.04 19.15
N ASP A 49 -8.48 -25.80 19.13
CA ASP A 49 -9.56 -25.35 20.00
C ASP A 49 -10.34 -24.22 19.33
N SER A 50 -11.62 -24.46 19.04
CA SER A 50 -12.50 -23.48 18.40
C SER A 50 -12.82 -22.25 19.24
N LEU A 51 -12.60 -22.31 20.56
CA LEU A 51 -12.76 -21.16 21.47
C LEU A 51 -11.54 -20.24 21.45
N ASN A 52 -10.40 -20.71 20.95
CA ASN A 52 -9.23 -19.89 20.71
C ASN A 52 -9.32 -19.26 19.31
N PHE A 53 -9.88 -18.05 19.25
CA PHE A 53 -10.03 -17.28 18.02
C PHE A 53 -9.78 -15.78 18.25
N ASP A 54 -9.54 -15.07 17.14
CA ASP A 54 -9.48 -13.61 17.11
C ASP A 54 -10.16 -13.07 15.85
N GLU A 55 -10.54 -11.79 15.85
CA GLU A 55 -11.29 -11.13 14.79
C GLU A 55 -10.78 -9.73 14.44
N VAL A 56 -10.80 -9.41 13.15
CA VAL A 56 -10.52 -8.06 12.66
C VAL A 56 -11.56 -7.64 11.63
N THR A 57 -12.08 -6.43 11.77
CA THR A 57 -13.00 -5.84 10.78
C THR A 57 -12.20 -5.15 9.68
N VAL A 58 -12.46 -5.52 8.43
CA VAL A 58 -11.83 -4.93 7.24
C VAL A 58 -12.89 -4.18 6.43
N GLU A 59 -12.58 -2.93 6.10
CA GLU A 59 -13.38 -2.10 5.21
C GLU A 59 -12.73 -2.03 3.83
N VAL A 60 -13.48 -2.46 2.81
CA VAL A 60 -13.12 -2.29 1.40
C VAL A 60 -13.83 -1.03 0.90
N ALA A 61 -13.07 -0.06 0.42
CA ALA A 61 -13.59 1.21 -0.06
C ALA A 61 -12.95 1.62 -1.40
N ILE A 62 -13.61 2.54 -2.10
CA ILE A 62 -13.09 3.18 -3.30
C ILE A 62 -12.33 4.45 -2.88
N PRO A 63 -11.12 4.70 -3.41
CA PRO A 63 -10.38 5.92 -3.10
C PRO A 63 -11.13 7.16 -3.61
N SER A 64 -11.28 8.16 -2.74
CA SER A 64 -11.90 9.45 -3.04
C SER A 64 -10.89 10.49 -3.55
N SER A 65 -9.63 10.40 -3.09
CA SER A 65 -8.57 11.33 -3.44
C SER A 65 -7.19 10.70 -3.37
N LEU A 66 -6.26 11.28 -4.13
CA LEU A 66 -4.84 10.97 -4.15
C LEU A 66 -4.08 12.17 -3.55
N VAL A 67 -3.19 11.92 -2.59
CA VAL A 67 -2.52 12.96 -1.79
C VAL A 67 -1.02 12.73 -1.78
N MET A 68 -0.23 13.76 -2.07
CA MET A 68 1.22 13.75 -1.87
C MET A 68 1.55 13.77 -0.38
N LEU A 69 2.39 12.85 0.08
CA LEU A 69 2.79 12.79 1.49
C LEU A 69 3.74 13.96 1.83
N PRO A 70 3.58 14.62 2.99
CA PRO A 70 4.24 15.91 3.28
C PRO A 70 5.69 15.79 3.77
N ASN A 71 6.19 14.60 4.12
CA ASN A 71 7.48 14.41 4.81
C ASN A 71 8.65 14.11 3.86
N PHE A 72 8.57 14.54 2.60
CA PHE A 72 9.63 14.37 1.62
C PHE A 72 10.37 15.68 1.38
N ALA A 73 11.68 15.61 1.14
CA ALA A 73 12.47 16.76 0.75
C ALA A 73 11.91 17.38 -0.54
N VAL A 74 11.75 18.70 -0.56
CA VAL A 74 11.24 19.46 -1.71
C VAL A 74 12.33 20.22 -2.46
N GLU A 75 13.57 20.15 -1.98
CA GLU A 75 14.73 20.87 -2.51
C GLU A 75 15.94 19.94 -2.57
N THR A 76 16.77 20.08 -3.61
CA THR A 76 18.03 19.34 -3.71
C THR A 76 18.99 19.98 -4.72
N VAL A 77 20.22 19.47 -4.78
CA VAL A 77 21.26 19.88 -5.73
C VAL A 77 20.99 19.26 -7.12
N VAL A 78 21.33 19.98 -8.18
CA VAL A 78 21.27 19.45 -9.56
C VAL A 78 22.13 18.18 -9.66
N GLY A 79 21.60 17.14 -10.30
CA GLY A 79 22.28 15.85 -10.45
C GLY A 79 22.05 14.83 -9.33
N SER A 80 21.23 15.17 -8.32
CA SER A 80 20.82 14.24 -7.26
C SER A 80 19.41 13.67 -7.51
N HIS A 81 18.76 13.10 -6.48
CA HIS A 81 17.38 12.61 -6.57
C HIS A 81 16.53 13.11 -5.40
N LEU A 82 15.27 13.42 -5.68
CA LEU A 82 14.22 13.64 -4.70
C LEU A 82 13.28 12.44 -4.68
N GLN A 83 12.91 11.99 -3.49
CA GLN A 83 11.85 11.00 -3.33
C GLN A 83 10.51 11.71 -3.14
N ALA A 84 9.44 11.14 -3.68
CA ALA A 84 8.08 11.52 -3.34
C ALA A 84 7.21 10.27 -3.28
N ALA A 85 6.17 10.33 -2.46
CA ALA A 85 5.17 9.27 -2.40
C ALA A 85 3.76 9.85 -2.29
N VAL A 86 2.80 9.07 -2.77
CA VAL A 86 1.37 9.37 -2.67
C VAL A 86 0.67 8.36 -1.81
N ALA A 87 -0.31 8.83 -1.06
CA ALA A 87 -1.30 8.03 -0.35
C ALA A 87 -2.69 8.26 -0.94
N MET A 88 -3.59 7.32 -0.72
CA MET A 88 -5.00 7.46 -1.08
C MET A 88 -5.82 7.66 0.17
N LYS A 89 -6.89 8.44 0.04
CA LYS A 89 -7.89 8.61 1.09
C LYS A 89 -9.24 8.06 0.66
N ALA A 90 -9.98 7.52 1.63
CA ALA A 90 -11.38 7.15 1.46
C ALA A 90 -12.28 8.39 1.57
N ALA A 91 -13.58 8.22 1.29
CA ALA A 91 -14.55 9.33 1.34
C ALA A 91 -14.73 9.91 2.76
N ASN A 92 -14.44 9.13 3.79
CA ASN A 92 -14.47 9.56 5.19
C ASN A 92 -13.21 10.34 5.61
N GLY A 93 -12.22 10.49 4.73
CA GLY A 93 -10.97 11.21 4.98
C GLY A 93 -9.81 10.35 5.50
N ASP A 94 -10.06 9.08 5.82
CA ASP A 94 -9.04 8.15 6.31
C ASP A 94 -8.09 7.72 5.19
N TYR A 95 -6.83 7.47 5.55
CA TYR A 95 -5.87 6.88 4.62
C TYR A 95 -6.12 5.38 4.47
N PHE A 96 -5.88 4.86 3.26
CA PHE A 96 -5.84 3.41 3.07
C PHE A 96 -4.58 2.83 3.70
N TYR A 97 -4.75 1.80 4.53
CA TYR A 97 -3.63 1.00 5.05
C TYR A 97 -2.86 0.28 3.93
N ARG A 98 -3.55 -0.14 2.87
CA ARG A 98 -2.96 -0.80 1.70
C ARG A 98 -3.68 -0.38 0.42
N CYS A 99 -2.90 0.00 -0.58
CA CYS A 99 -3.35 0.50 -1.88
C CYS A 99 -2.33 0.19 -3.00
N ASP A 100 -1.46 -0.80 -2.75
CA ASP A 100 -0.42 -1.30 -3.65
C ASP A 100 -0.97 -1.80 -4.99
N ALA A 101 -2.21 -2.32 -5.01
CA ALA A 101 -2.93 -2.71 -6.21
C ALA A 101 -3.03 -1.60 -7.28
N PHE A 102 -2.97 -0.33 -6.87
CA PHE A 102 -3.08 0.82 -7.75
C PHE A 102 -1.74 1.47 -8.09
N SER A 103 -0.63 0.98 -7.53
CA SER A 103 0.70 1.55 -7.72
C SER A 103 1.07 1.74 -9.20
N ALA A 104 0.81 0.72 -10.03
CA ALA A 104 1.08 0.74 -11.47
C ALA A 104 0.16 1.69 -12.28
N SER A 105 -1.01 2.02 -11.71
CA SER A 105 -1.99 2.93 -12.31
C SER A 105 -1.72 4.39 -11.97
N ILE A 106 -0.78 4.67 -11.06
CA ILE A 106 -0.38 6.04 -10.73
C ILE A 106 0.60 6.52 -11.79
N LYS A 107 0.25 7.65 -12.44
CA LYS A 107 1.05 8.34 -13.44
C LYS A 107 1.64 9.60 -12.84
N TRP A 108 2.95 9.73 -12.98
CA TRP A 108 3.74 10.84 -12.47
C TRP A 108 4.15 11.75 -13.63
N SER A 109 4.08 13.06 -13.42
CA SER A 109 4.55 14.05 -14.39
C SER A 109 5.17 15.24 -13.67
N THR A 110 6.13 15.89 -14.33
CA THR A 110 6.72 17.14 -13.88
C THR A 110 6.26 18.26 -14.82
N GLY A 111 5.94 19.42 -14.26
CA GLY A 111 5.59 20.61 -15.06
C GLY A 111 6.80 21.25 -15.78
N SER A 112 7.94 20.58 -15.85
CA SER A 112 9.18 21.12 -16.42
C SER A 112 10.09 20.02 -16.94
N GLU A 113 10.67 20.25 -18.12
CA GLU A 113 11.71 19.39 -18.70
C GLU A 113 13.03 19.41 -17.92
N SER A 114 13.21 20.37 -16.99
CA SER A 114 14.37 20.41 -16.09
C SER A 114 14.34 19.31 -15.03
N PHE A 115 13.20 18.65 -14.83
CA PHE A 115 13.00 17.61 -13.84
C PHE A 115 12.45 16.35 -14.51
N MET A 116 13.11 15.21 -14.32
CA MET A 116 12.71 13.94 -14.91
C MET A 116 12.19 12.99 -13.84
N VAL A 117 11.06 12.36 -14.10
CA VAL A 117 10.55 11.26 -13.25
C VAL A 117 11.36 10.01 -13.58
N VAL A 118 11.98 9.40 -12.57
CA VAL A 118 12.79 8.19 -12.72
C VAL A 118 12.00 6.99 -12.19
N ASN A 119 11.82 5.98 -13.04
CA ASN A 119 11.19 4.72 -12.68
C ASN A 119 12.23 3.81 -11.99
N SER A 120 12.61 4.14 -10.76
CA SER A 120 13.52 3.30 -9.95
C SER A 120 12.75 2.52 -8.91
N THR A 121 13.01 1.22 -8.83
CA THR A 121 12.51 0.32 -7.79
C THR A 121 13.17 0.60 -6.42
N ARG A 122 12.48 0.26 -5.32
CA ARG A 122 12.86 0.56 -3.92
C ARG A 122 14.21 -0.06 -3.64
N GLU A 123 14.36 -1.27 -4.18
CA GLU A 123 15.48 -2.17 -3.96
C GLU A 123 16.75 -1.65 -4.63
N ASP A 124 16.66 -1.01 -5.80
CA ASP A 124 17.81 -0.41 -6.48
C ASP A 124 18.32 0.83 -5.74
N PHE A 125 17.42 1.59 -5.12
CA PHE A 125 17.80 2.78 -4.35
C PHE A 125 18.24 2.45 -2.93
N LEU A 126 17.60 1.48 -2.26
CA LEU A 126 18.02 0.97 -0.95
C LEU A 126 19.40 0.29 -1.01
N LYS A 127 19.78 -0.28 -2.16
CA LYS A 127 21.17 -0.72 -2.39
C LYS A 127 22.16 0.43 -2.47
N ASN A 128 21.72 1.61 -2.89
CA ASN A 128 22.58 2.78 -3.12
C ASN A 128 22.62 3.77 -1.94
N MET A 129 21.69 3.68 -0.99
CA MET A 129 21.67 4.48 0.24
C MET A 129 21.56 3.57 1.46
N LEU A 130 22.65 2.88 1.80
CA LEU A 130 22.84 2.42 3.17
C LEU A 130 23.06 3.66 4.04
N GLU A 131 21.97 4.21 4.60
CA GLU A 131 21.96 4.84 5.93
C GLU A 131 20.52 5.27 6.29
N GLU A 132 20.03 4.65 7.38
CA GLU A 132 19.07 5.15 8.37
C GLU A 132 17.80 5.87 7.88
N VAL A 133 16.70 5.10 7.79
CA VAL A 133 15.40 5.59 8.27
C VAL A 133 14.84 4.54 9.21
N GLU A 134 14.89 4.84 10.50
CA GLU A 134 14.19 4.12 11.54
C GLU A 134 12.70 4.01 11.17
N GLN A 135 12.21 2.78 11.15
CA GLN A 135 10.83 2.43 10.85
C GLN A 135 9.90 2.94 11.96
N SER A 136 9.40 4.17 11.81
CA SER A 136 8.20 4.61 12.52
C SER A 136 6.96 4.37 11.66
N ASP A 137 6.02 3.61 12.23
CA ASP A 137 4.57 3.63 12.03
C ASP A 137 3.99 3.74 10.60
N VAL A 138 3.38 2.63 10.17
CA VAL A 138 2.36 2.52 9.10
C VAL A 138 2.63 3.42 7.88
N ASP A 139 3.46 2.92 6.97
CA ASP A 139 3.66 3.53 5.65
C ASP A 139 2.37 3.42 4.82
N HIS A 140 1.58 4.50 4.78
CA HIS A 140 0.35 4.63 3.99
C HIS A 140 0.63 4.93 2.51
N SER A 141 1.88 4.82 2.05
CA SER A 141 2.21 5.09 0.65
C SER A 141 1.64 4.01 -0.27
N CYS A 142 0.92 4.47 -1.30
CA CYS A 142 0.37 3.63 -2.36
C CYS A 142 1.37 3.47 -3.51
N ALA A 143 2.12 4.52 -3.80
CA ALA A 143 3.19 4.52 -4.78
C ALA A 143 4.20 5.60 -4.44
N TRP A 144 5.38 5.43 -4.99
CA TRP A 144 6.52 6.29 -4.79
C TRP A 144 7.20 6.50 -6.14
N THR A 145 7.92 7.60 -6.25
CA THR A 145 8.70 7.95 -7.42
C THR A 145 9.94 8.70 -7.00
N TYR A 146 10.91 8.72 -7.90
CA TYR A 146 12.07 9.59 -7.78
C TYR A 146 12.00 10.68 -8.85
N VAL A 147 12.49 11.86 -8.51
CA VAL A 147 12.63 12.99 -9.43
C VAL A 147 14.09 13.39 -9.50
N TYR A 148 14.61 13.46 -10.72
CA TYR A 148 15.97 13.88 -11.01
C TYR A 148 15.98 15.30 -11.58
N PRO A 149 16.50 16.31 -10.85
CA PRO A 149 16.70 17.65 -11.38
C PRO A 149 17.96 17.71 -12.27
N ALA A 150 17.75 17.86 -13.57
CA ALA A 150 18.83 18.02 -14.55
C ALA A 150 19.36 19.46 -14.64
N ARG A 151 18.57 20.46 -14.24
CA ARG A 151 18.89 21.88 -14.32
C ARG A 151 18.29 22.66 -13.15
N PRO A 152 18.90 23.78 -12.72
CA PRO A 152 18.35 24.60 -11.64
C PRO A 152 17.04 25.27 -12.10
N ARG A 153 15.92 24.87 -11.50
CA ARG A 153 14.59 25.45 -11.75
C ARG A 153 13.61 25.05 -10.64
N ARG A 154 12.39 25.56 -10.67
CA ARG A 154 11.25 25.02 -9.91
C ARG A 154 10.36 24.20 -10.83
N ALA A 155 9.80 23.12 -10.32
CA ALA A 155 8.80 22.32 -11.01
C ALA A 155 7.72 21.87 -10.03
N ILE A 156 6.52 21.61 -10.55
CA ILE A 156 5.45 20.95 -9.82
C ILE A 156 5.50 19.48 -10.21
N LEU A 157 5.58 18.60 -9.21
CA LEU A 157 5.36 17.18 -9.39
C LEU A 157 3.86 16.89 -9.25
N GLN A 158 3.30 16.22 -10.25
CA GLN A 158 1.90 15.80 -10.27
C GLN A 158 1.83 14.29 -10.28
N ALA A 159 0.85 13.75 -9.56
CA ALA A 159 0.48 12.35 -9.57
C ALA A 159 -1.00 12.25 -9.91
N SER A 160 -1.35 11.32 -10.78
CA SER A 160 -2.73 11.08 -11.21
C SER A 160 -3.01 9.59 -11.30
N LEU A 161 -4.25 9.19 -10.96
CA LEU A 161 -4.68 7.80 -11.10
C LEU A 161 -5.30 7.61 -12.50
N SER A 162 -4.70 6.75 -13.33
CA SER A 162 -5.25 6.46 -14.66
C SER A 162 -6.57 5.70 -14.52
N LYS A 163 -7.65 6.24 -15.09
CA LYS A 163 -9.06 5.81 -14.97
C LYS A 163 -9.42 4.39 -15.43
N HIS A 164 -8.47 3.55 -15.84
CA HIS A 164 -8.75 2.15 -16.13
C HIS A 164 -8.89 1.37 -14.82
N LEU A 165 -9.94 1.70 -14.04
CA LEU A 165 -10.44 0.84 -12.99
C LEU A 165 -11.28 -0.23 -13.64
N ASP A 166 -10.64 -1.18 -14.32
CA ASP A 166 -11.36 -2.39 -14.72
C ASP A 166 -11.88 -3.05 -13.45
N HIS A 167 -13.16 -3.42 -13.45
CA HIS A 167 -13.84 -4.19 -12.38
C HIS A 167 -13.21 -5.58 -12.10
N SER A 168 -12.02 -5.84 -12.63
CA SER A 168 -11.22 -7.05 -12.58
C SER A 168 -10.10 -6.94 -11.52
N PHE A 169 -10.35 -6.31 -10.38
CA PHE A 169 -9.39 -6.25 -9.27
C PHE A 169 -9.26 -7.62 -8.59
N CYS A 170 -8.61 -8.55 -9.29
CA CYS A 170 -8.35 -9.92 -8.86
C CYS A 170 -6.86 -10.15 -8.53
N ARG A 171 -6.15 -9.14 -8.01
CA ARG A 171 -4.83 -9.38 -7.42
C ARG A 171 -4.99 -9.54 -5.90
N PRO A 172 -4.41 -10.58 -5.29
CA PRO A 172 -4.47 -10.76 -3.84
C PRO A 172 -3.75 -9.60 -3.14
N ILE A 173 -4.41 -8.97 -2.17
CA ILE A 173 -3.81 -7.91 -1.35
C ILE A 173 -3.12 -8.60 -0.17
N MET A 174 -1.80 -8.57 -0.16
CA MET A 174 -1.02 -9.26 0.88
C MET A 174 -0.96 -8.41 2.16
N PHE A 175 -1.94 -8.52 3.04
CA PHE A 175 -1.84 -7.92 4.38
C PHE A 175 -0.68 -8.55 5.15
N LYS A 176 0.37 -7.79 5.43
CA LYS A 176 1.41 -8.17 6.38
C LYS A 176 1.16 -7.34 7.63
N ALA A 177 0.72 -8.01 8.69
CA ALA A 177 0.73 -7.49 10.05
C ALA A 177 1.98 -8.08 10.72
#